data_AF-A0A7S8ECD7-F1
#
_entry.id   AF-A0A7S8ECD7-F1
#
_cell.length_a   1.000
_cell.length_b   1.000
_cell.length_c   1.000
_cell.angle_alpha   90.00
_cell.angle_beta   90.00
_cell.angle_gamma   90.00
#
_symmetry.space_group_name_H-M   'P 1'
#
loop_
_entity.id
_entity.type
_entity.pdbx_description
1 polymer ?
#
loop_
_entity_poly.entity_id
_entity_poly.type
_entity_poly.pdbx_seq_one_letter_code
_entity_poly.pdbx_strand_id
1 'polypeptide(L)'
;MDSDTFSQYAQNLAEQARDLWLRWWLLRWVSLNLLAWFVGLLGFALLVAWFGLVGVPIGLLLLGLLIGVAQRYAQVMALSRQWLWWSMGGVVLGALSLFLLVPIWLIHQQAGLLLMGALFGGVLGGLQAMVVQTRGLSAALAWAFANVIAGLMCAPLTFGLLGMLPIVCMPGFLLFSLITGWAIGWVRRQPLEKSP
;
A
#
# COMPACT_ATOMS: atom_id res chain seq x y z
N MET A 1 -39.29 19.62 -6.87
CA MET A 1 -38.23 19.67 -5.84
C MET A 1 -37.42 20.91 -6.17
N ASP A 2 -37.48 21.91 -5.30
CA ASP A 2 -36.87 23.20 -5.59
C ASP A 2 -35.35 23.12 -5.50
N SER A 3 -34.67 23.95 -6.29
CA SER A 3 -33.21 24.02 -6.38
C SER A 3 -32.54 24.13 -5.00
N ASP A 4 -33.16 24.88 -4.09
CA ASP A 4 -32.65 25.10 -2.74
C ASP A 4 -32.73 23.84 -1.87
N THR A 5 -33.81 23.06 -2.00
CA THR A 5 -33.96 21.78 -1.28
C THR A 5 -32.91 20.76 -1.75
N PHE A 6 -32.62 20.72 -3.06
CA PHE A 6 -31.58 19.86 -3.60
C PHE A 6 -30.19 20.27 -3.11
N SER A 7 -29.88 21.56 -3.12
CA SER A 7 -28.59 22.09 -2.65
C SER A 7 -28.35 21.76 -1.17
N GLN A 8 -29.35 21.98 -0.32
CA GLN A 8 -29.26 21.68 1.11
C GLN A 8 -29.08 20.18 1.38
N TYR A 9 -29.80 19.32 0.64
CA TYR A 9 -29.62 17.87 0.74
C TYR A 9 -28.21 17.43 0.33
N ALA A 10 -27.67 17.98 -0.76
CA ALA A 10 -26.32 17.67 -1.22
C ALA A 10 -25.24 18.11 -0.20
N GLN A 11 -25.40 19.28 0.43
CA GLN A 11 -24.50 19.76 1.49
C GLN A 11 -24.54 18.85 2.72
N ASN A 12 -25.73 18.47 3.18
CA ASN A 12 -25.89 17.54 4.31
C ASN A 12 -25.22 16.19 4.03
N LEU A 13 -25.38 15.64 2.82
CA LEU A 13 -24.71 14.40 2.43
C LEU A 13 -23.18 14.56 2.39
N ALA A 14 -22.67 15.68 1.87
CA ALA A 14 -21.24 15.94 1.83
C ALA A 14 -20.63 16.07 3.24
N GLU A 15 -21.33 16.72 4.16
CA GLU A 15 -20.94 16.83 5.57
C GLU A 15 -20.94 15.46 6.25
N GLN A 16 -21.99 14.66 6.08
CA GLN A 16 -22.05 13.30 6.62
C GLN A 16 -20.93 12.41 6.08
N ALA A 17 -20.66 12.48 4.77
CA ALA A 17 -19.58 11.74 4.14
C ALA A 17 -18.21 12.18 4.68
N ARG A 18 -18.00 13.49 4.87
CA ARG A 18 -16.78 14.05 5.48
C ARG A 18 -16.60 13.56 6.91
N ASP A 19 -17.66 13.58 7.72
CA ASP A 19 -17.60 13.13 9.11
C ASP A 19 -17.30 11.63 9.22
N LEU A 20 -17.93 10.81 8.36
CA LEU A 20 -17.61 9.39 8.26
C LEU A 20 -16.15 9.20 7.83
N TRP A 21 -15.68 9.91 6.83
CA TRP A 21 -14.29 9.85 6.38
C TRP A 21 -13.32 10.18 7.53
N LEU A 22 -13.55 11.27 8.25
CA LEU A 22 -12.70 11.69 9.37
C LEU A 22 -12.74 10.68 10.53
N ARG A 23 -13.91 10.13 10.86
CA ARG A 23 -14.09 9.18 11.96
C ARG A 23 -13.48 7.80 11.65
N TRP A 24 -13.66 7.30 10.43
CA TRP A 24 -13.26 5.93 10.06
C TRP A 24 -11.87 5.90 9.42
N TRP A 25 -10.83 5.99 10.25
CA TRP A 25 -9.43 5.93 9.81
C TRP A 25 -9.08 4.70 8.95
N LEU A 26 -9.71 3.53 9.20
CA LEU A 26 -9.44 2.31 8.42
C LEU A 26 -9.99 2.46 7.00
N LEU A 27 -11.17 3.06 6.84
CA LEU A 27 -11.73 3.38 5.52
C LEU A 27 -10.80 4.32 4.76
N ARG A 28 -10.26 5.35 5.45
CA ARG A 28 -9.25 6.25 4.86
C ARG A 28 -8.00 5.50 4.41
N TRP A 29 -7.46 4.66 5.28
CA TRP A 29 -6.27 3.86 4.98
C TRP A 29 -6.49 2.97 3.76
N VAL A 30 -7.58 2.22 3.72
CA VAL A 30 -7.88 1.29 2.63
C VAL A 30 -8.09 2.05 1.33
N SER A 31 -8.90 3.10 1.34
CA SER A 31 -9.22 3.88 0.14
C SER A 31 -7.99 4.59 -0.44
N LEU A 32 -7.16 5.21 0.42
CA LEU A 32 -5.95 5.90 -0.02
C LEU A 32 -4.88 4.93 -0.51
N ASN A 33 -4.68 3.77 0.14
CA ASN A 33 -3.74 2.77 -0.36
C ASN A 33 -4.19 2.19 -1.69
N LEU A 34 -5.48 1.87 -1.85
CA LEU A 34 -6.04 1.39 -3.12
C LEU A 34 -5.81 2.40 -4.24
N LEU A 35 -6.13 3.67 -3.98
CA LEU A 35 -5.92 4.74 -4.94
C LEU A 35 -4.44 4.91 -5.29
N ALA A 36 -3.54 4.87 -4.31
CA ALA A 36 -2.11 5.00 -4.53
C ALA A 36 -1.54 3.85 -5.35
N TRP A 37 -1.94 2.61 -5.07
CA TRP A 37 -1.55 1.45 -5.88
C TRP A 37 -2.05 1.58 -7.31
N PHE A 38 -3.31 1.96 -7.51
CA PHE A 38 -3.88 2.11 -8.83
C PHE A 38 -3.19 3.22 -9.64
N VAL A 39 -3.14 4.43 -9.10
CA VAL A 39 -2.53 5.60 -9.76
C VAL A 39 -1.04 5.38 -9.95
N GLY A 40 -0.36 4.76 -8.98
CA GLY A 40 1.06 4.46 -9.07
C GLY A 40 1.39 3.42 -10.13
N LEU A 41 0.60 2.34 -10.25
CA LEU A 41 0.79 1.33 -11.29
C LEU A 41 0.47 1.89 -12.69
N LEU A 42 -0.58 2.70 -12.81
CA LEU A 42 -0.90 3.39 -14.05
C LEU A 42 0.22 4.35 -14.45
N GLY A 43 0.70 5.16 -13.51
CA GLY A 43 1.83 6.07 -13.72
C GLY A 43 3.11 5.31 -14.09
N PHE A 44 3.40 4.21 -13.41
CA PHE A 44 4.51 3.31 -13.75
C PHE A 44 4.38 2.80 -15.19
N ALA A 45 3.22 2.26 -15.57
CA ALA A 45 2.98 1.73 -16.91
C ALA A 45 3.13 2.82 -17.99
N LEU A 46 2.62 4.02 -17.77
CA LEU A 46 2.77 5.15 -18.69
C LEU A 46 4.23 5.59 -18.83
N LEU A 47 4.96 5.67 -17.72
CA LEU A 47 6.39 6.01 -17.73
C LEU A 47 7.22 4.97 -18.49
N VAL A 48 6.94 3.68 -18.29
CA VAL A 48 7.58 2.60 -19.05
C VAL A 48 7.19 2.66 -20.53
N ALA A 49 5.93 2.96 -20.85
CA ALA A 49 5.48 3.08 -22.24
C ALA A 49 6.14 4.24 -22.99
N TRP A 50 6.39 5.38 -22.33
CA TRP A 50 6.99 6.57 -22.96
C TRP A 50 8.52 6.60 -22.90
N PHE A 51 9.12 6.09 -21.83
CA PHE A 51 10.57 6.18 -21.60
C PHE A 51 11.28 4.81 -21.64
N GLY A 52 10.56 3.73 -21.96
CA GLY A 52 11.11 2.38 -22.05
C GLY A 52 11.72 1.90 -20.72
N LEU A 53 12.90 1.28 -20.80
CA LEU A 53 13.61 0.72 -19.64
C LEU A 53 13.97 1.80 -18.60
N VAL A 54 14.24 3.03 -19.03
CA VAL A 54 14.53 4.17 -18.14
C VAL A 54 13.29 4.58 -17.33
N GLY A 55 12.10 4.32 -17.86
CA GLY A 55 10.83 4.54 -17.16
C GLY A 55 10.63 3.64 -15.94
N VAL A 56 11.29 2.47 -15.89
CA VAL A 56 11.15 1.50 -14.80
C VAL A 56 11.60 2.08 -13.45
N PRO A 57 12.86 2.55 -13.25
CA PRO A 57 13.28 3.10 -11.97
C PRO A 57 12.46 4.33 -11.56
N ILE A 58 12.13 5.20 -12.52
CA ILE A 58 11.32 6.42 -12.25
C ILE A 58 9.91 6.03 -11.80
N GLY A 59 9.28 5.08 -12.47
CA GLY A 59 7.95 4.61 -12.13
C GLY A 59 7.90 3.90 -10.77
N LEU A 60 8.93 3.10 -10.43
CA LEU A 60 9.02 2.45 -9.11
C LEU A 60 9.16 3.47 -7.98
N LEU A 61 9.97 4.52 -8.20
CA LEU A 61 10.08 5.64 -7.26
C LEU A 61 8.75 6.39 -7.11
N LEU A 62 8.06 6.68 -8.22
CA LEU A 62 6.73 7.31 -8.21
C LEU A 62 5.71 6.46 -7.45
N LEU A 63 5.65 5.15 -7.73
CA LEU A 63 4.75 4.23 -7.06
C LEU A 63 4.99 4.21 -5.54
N GLY A 64 6.25 4.05 -5.11
CA GLY A 64 6.59 4.08 -3.69
C GLY A 64 6.33 5.43 -3.02
N LEU A 65 6.51 6.54 -3.74
CA LEU A 65 6.16 7.88 -3.25
C LEU A 65 4.66 8.01 -3.01
N LEU A 66 3.84 7.62 -3.99
CA LEU A 66 2.37 7.69 -3.89
C LEU A 66 1.85 6.83 -2.74
N ILE A 67 2.37 5.61 -2.59
CA ILE A 67 2.04 4.72 -1.46
C ILE A 67 2.41 5.38 -0.13
N GLY A 68 3.64 5.88 0.02
CA GLY A 68 4.08 6.54 1.24
C GLY A 68 3.27 7.78 1.58
N VAL A 69 2.93 8.59 0.57
CA VAL A 69 2.10 9.79 0.71
C VAL A 69 0.70 9.40 1.17
N ALA A 70 0.04 8.45 0.50
CA ALA A 70 -1.29 7.97 0.87
C ALA A 70 -1.34 7.43 2.30
N GLN A 71 -0.37 6.61 2.70
CA GLN A 71 -0.27 6.06 4.05
C GLN A 71 -0.10 7.17 5.10
N ARG A 72 0.66 8.22 4.79
CA ARG A 72 0.82 9.39 5.66
C ARG A 72 -0.45 10.25 5.74
N TYR A 73 -1.15 10.47 4.62
CA TYR A 73 -2.42 11.20 4.56
C TYR A 73 -3.59 10.45 5.22
N ALA A 74 -3.50 9.12 5.35
CA ALA A 74 -4.46 8.35 6.14
C ALA A 74 -4.44 8.75 7.63
N GLN A 75 -3.38 9.44 8.09
CA GLN A 75 -3.26 10.03 9.44
C GLN A 75 -3.54 9.04 10.57
N VAL A 76 -3.21 7.76 10.36
CA VAL A 76 -3.43 6.71 11.36
C VAL A 76 -2.48 6.87 12.55
N MET A 77 -1.27 7.36 12.27
CA MET A 77 -0.29 7.80 13.25
C MET A 77 0.61 8.89 12.65
N ALA A 78 1.37 9.58 13.51
CA ALA A 78 2.36 10.56 13.07
C ALA A 78 3.55 9.88 12.38
N LEU A 79 3.41 9.62 11.08
CA LEU A 79 4.48 9.07 10.24
C LEU A 79 5.47 10.18 9.88
N SER A 80 6.76 9.91 10.13
CA SER A 80 7.85 10.86 9.86
C SER A 80 8.07 11.04 8.34
N ARG A 81 8.84 12.08 7.96
CA ARG A 81 9.25 12.25 6.54
C ARG A 81 10.05 11.05 6.02
N GLN A 82 10.77 10.34 6.89
CA GLN A 82 11.52 9.15 6.53
C GLN A 82 10.63 8.02 6.00
N TRP A 83 9.35 7.97 6.42
CA TRP A 83 8.39 6.99 5.90
C TRP A 83 8.28 7.00 4.37
N LEU A 84 8.33 8.20 3.76
CA LEU A 84 8.26 8.34 2.31
C LEU A 84 9.48 7.69 1.64
N TRP A 85 10.67 7.98 2.15
CA TRP A 85 11.92 7.42 1.64
C TRP A 85 11.97 5.90 1.79
N TRP A 86 11.53 5.37 2.94
CA TRP A 86 11.45 3.93 3.15
C TRP A 86 10.39 3.25 2.28
N SER A 87 9.30 3.94 1.96
CA SER A 87 8.29 3.42 1.02
C SER A 87 8.85 3.36 -0.41
N MET A 88 9.54 4.41 -0.85
CA MET A 88 10.21 4.46 -2.15
C MET A 88 11.30 3.38 -2.26
N GLY A 89 12.22 3.35 -1.28
CA GLY A 89 13.26 2.33 -1.22
C GLY A 89 12.68 0.92 -1.13
N GLY A 90 11.59 0.74 -0.39
CA GLY A 90 10.93 -0.56 -0.21
C GLY A 90 10.33 -1.08 -1.50
N VAL A 91 9.65 -0.22 -2.26
CA VAL A 91 9.12 -0.58 -3.59
C VAL A 91 10.23 -0.87 -4.58
N VAL A 92 11.28 -0.05 -4.63
CA VAL A 92 12.40 -0.25 -5.56
C VAL A 92 13.15 -1.55 -5.25
N LEU A 93 13.57 -1.74 -4.00
CA LEU A 93 14.30 -2.93 -3.57
C LEU A 93 13.42 -4.18 -3.61
N GLY A 94 12.13 -4.05 -3.26
CA GLY A 94 11.14 -5.11 -3.37
C GLY A 94 10.95 -5.55 -4.82
N ALA A 95 10.85 -4.62 -5.78
CA ALA A 95 10.73 -4.94 -7.19
C ALA A 95 12.01 -5.58 -7.75
N LEU A 96 13.18 -5.09 -7.36
CA LEU A 96 14.46 -5.66 -7.77
C LEU A 96 14.63 -7.11 -7.28
N SER A 97 14.16 -7.43 -6.09
CA SER A 97 14.27 -8.78 -5.54
C SER A 97 13.36 -9.79 -6.27
N LEU A 98 12.32 -9.32 -6.98
CA LEU A 98 11.45 -10.19 -7.79
C LEU A 98 12.19 -10.84 -8.95
N PHE A 99 13.23 -10.20 -9.51
CA PHE A 99 14.02 -10.79 -10.60
C PHE A 99 14.67 -12.11 -10.21
N LEU A 100 15.04 -12.26 -8.93
CA LEU A 100 15.63 -13.49 -8.39
C LEU A 100 14.61 -14.66 -8.38
N LEU A 101 13.32 -14.35 -8.40
CA LEU A 101 12.24 -15.34 -8.31
C LEU A 101 11.64 -15.68 -9.67
N VAL A 102 12.06 -15.03 -10.76
CA VAL A 102 11.60 -15.33 -12.12
C VAL A 102 11.80 -16.81 -12.50
N PRO A 103 12.95 -17.47 -12.22
CA PRO A 103 13.11 -18.88 -12.56
C PRO A 103 12.09 -19.79 -11.85
N ILE A 104 11.78 -19.50 -10.59
CA ILE A 104 10.79 -20.26 -9.82
C ILE A 104 9.39 -20.04 -10.41
N TRP A 105 9.07 -18.81 -10.78
CA TRP A 105 7.79 -18.49 -11.44
C TRP A 105 7.63 -19.19 -12.79
N LEU A 106 8.70 -19.30 -13.58
CA LEU A 106 8.68 -20.01 -14.87
C LEU A 106 8.44 -21.53 -14.72
N ILE A 107 8.90 -22.13 -13.62
CA ILE A 107 8.72 -23.57 -13.33
C ILE A 107 7.37 -23.82 -12.65
N HIS A 108 7.02 -23.00 -11.66
CA HIS A 108 5.83 -23.17 -10.84
C HIS A 108 5.18 -21.82 -10.52
N GLN A 109 4.35 -21.35 -11.45
CA GLN A 109 3.75 -20.01 -11.44
C GLN A 109 3.14 -19.60 -10.08
N GLN A 110 2.35 -20.48 -9.46
CA GLN A 110 1.67 -20.17 -8.18
C GLN A 110 2.67 -19.95 -7.02
N ALA A 111 3.63 -20.85 -6.86
CA ALA A 111 4.69 -20.72 -5.86
C ALA A 111 5.54 -19.47 -6.14
N GLY A 112 5.85 -19.19 -7.41
CA GLY A 112 6.53 -17.96 -7.82
C GLY A 112 5.77 -16.70 -7.39
N LEU A 113 4.47 -16.61 -7.68
CA LEU A 113 3.64 -15.46 -7.30
C LEU A 113 3.55 -15.29 -5.77
N LEU A 114 3.39 -16.39 -5.02
CA LEU A 114 3.38 -16.36 -3.56
C LEU A 114 4.70 -15.81 -2.99
N LEU A 115 5.83 -16.34 -3.47
CA LEU A 115 7.16 -15.92 -3.03
C LEU A 115 7.47 -14.48 -3.43
N MET A 116 7.10 -14.07 -4.65
CA MET A 116 7.25 -12.70 -5.12
C MET A 116 6.46 -11.73 -4.24
N GLY A 117 5.19 -12.04 -3.96
CA GLY A 117 4.35 -11.24 -3.07
C GLY A 117 4.93 -11.15 -1.65
N ALA A 118 5.31 -12.29 -1.07
CA ALA A 118 5.88 -12.36 0.27
C ALA A 118 7.19 -11.57 0.38
N LEU A 119 8.10 -11.71 -0.59
CA LEU A 119 9.39 -11.03 -0.60
C LEU A 119 9.22 -9.52 -0.81
N PHE A 120 8.40 -9.10 -1.77
CA PHE A 120 8.11 -7.68 -2.00
C PHE A 120 7.49 -7.05 -0.75
N GLY A 121 6.45 -7.68 -0.19
CA GLY A 121 5.80 -7.21 1.03
C GLY A 121 6.77 -7.16 2.21
N GLY A 122 7.60 -8.18 2.38
CA GLY A 122 8.61 -8.23 3.44
C GLY A 122 9.66 -7.13 3.33
N VAL A 123 10.17 -6.83 2.14
CA VAL A 123 11.13 -5.73 1.94
C VAL A 123 10.48 -4.38 2.19
N LEU A 124 9.30 -4.13 1.63
CA LEU A 124 8.57 -2.87 1.84
C LEU A 124 8.24 -2.66 3.32
N GLY A 125 7.61 -3.66 3.94
CA GLY A 125 7.25 -3.63 5.35
C GLY A 125 8.46 -3.55 6.27
N GLY A 126 9.55 -4.25 5.95
CA GLY A 126 10.79 -4.25 6.71
C GLY A 126 11.49 -2.90 6.72
N LEU A 127 11.57 -2.20 5.58
CA LEU A 127 12.12 -0.84 5.56
C LEU A 127 11.23 0.16 6.29
N GLN A 128 9.91 0.07 6.12
CA GLN A 128 8.97 0.90 6.87
C GLN A 128 9.01 0.59 8.38
N ALA A 129 9.35 -0.64 8.77
CA ALA A 129 9.50 -1.04 10.16
C ALA A 129 10.62 -0.27 10.88
N MET A 130 11.61 0.29 10.14
CA MET A 130 12.64 1.18 10.69
C MET A 130 12.07 2.48 11.27
N VAL A 131 10.86 2.89 10.86
CA VAL A 131 10.12 3.98 11.49
C VAL A 131 9.21 3.46 12.59
N VAL A 132 8.61 2.28 12.40
CA VAL A 132 7.73 1.66 13.40
C VAL A 132 8.48 1.25 14.68
N GLN A 133 9.76 0.91 14.58
CA GLN A 133 10.59 0.48 15.72
C GLN A 133 10.66 1.51 16.84
N THR A 134 10.34 2.78 16.60
CA THR A 134 10.19 3.79 17.67
C THR A 134 9.03 3.48 18.62
N ARG A 135 8.19 2.50 18.29
CA ARG A 135 7.13 1.93 19.14
C ARG A 135 7.47 0.53 19.67
N GLY A 136 8.74 0.14 19.56
CA GLY A 136 9.26 -1.13 20.00
C GLY A 136 9.42 -2.19 18.92
N LEU A 137 10.29 -3.15 19.22
CA LEU A 137 10.64 -4.25 18.31
C LEU A 137 9.43 -5.11 17.96
N SER A 138 8.54 -5.37 18.92
CA SER A 138 7.32 -6.14 18.69
C SER A 138 6.40 -5.46 17.67
N ALA A 139 6.29 -4.12 17.70
CA ALA A 139 5.54 -3.33 16.73
C ALA A 139 6.16 -3.40 15.33
N ALA A 140 7.49 -3.28 15.24
CA ALA A 140 8.24 -3.37 13.99
C ALA A 140 8.09 -4.75 13.33
N LEU A 141 8.25 -5.82 14.11
CA LEU A 141 8.09 -7.20 13.63
C LEU A 141 6.66 -7.49 13.18
N ALA A 142 5.66 -7.06 13.96
CA ALA A 142 4.25 -7.22 13.58
C ALA A 142 3.93 -6.49 12.27
N TRP A 143 4.48 -5.28 12.08
CA TRP A 143 4.34 -4.53 10.83
C TRP A 143 4.94 -5.25 9.63
N ALA A 144 6.20 -5.70 9.76
CA ALA A 144 6.89 -6.42 8.70
C ALA A 144 6.16 -7.72 8.34
N PHE A 145 5.76 -8.50 9.35
CA PHE A 145 5.06 -9.77 9.15
C PHE A 145 3.68 -9.58 8.50
N ALA A 146 2.94 -8.55 8.90
CA ALA A 146 1.67 -8.22 8.26
C ALA A 146 1.84 -7.87 6.77
N ASN A 147 2.91 -7.18 6.39
CA ASN A 147 3.21 -6.90 4.99
C ASN A 147 3.61 -8.15 4.21
N VAL A 148 4.33 -9.10 4.82
CA VAL A 148 4.63 -10.41 4.21
C VAL A 148 3.34 -11.17 3.92
N ILE A 149 2.45 -11.30 4.90
CA ILE A 149 1.15 -11.99 4.72
C ILE A 149 0.32 -11.27 3.67
N ALA A 150 0.21 -9.94 3.77
CA ALA A 150 -0.52 -9.12 2.82
C ALA A 150 0.00 -9.34 1.40
N GLY A 151 1.32 -9.33 1.21
CA GLY A 151 1.97 -9.58 -0.08
C GLY A 151 1.71 -10.99 -0.61
N LEU A 152 1.86 -12.00 0.24
CA LEU A 152 1.60 -13.41 -0.08
C LEU A 152 0.18 -13.61 -0.61
N MET A 153 -0.83 -12.98 0.00
CA MET A 153 -2.21 -13.10 -0.46
C MET A 153 -2.52 -12.18 -1.66
N CYS A 154 -1.90 -11.00 -1.71
CA CYS A 154 -2.15 -10.00 -2.75
C CYS A 154 -1.68 -10.44 -4.13
N ALA A 155 -0.46 -10.98 -4.24
CA ALA A 155 0.14 -11.28 -5.54
C ALA A 155 -0.64 -12.34 -6.34
N PRO A 156 -1.00 -13.52 -5.78
CA PRO A 156 -1.81 -14.51 -6.52
C PRO A 156 -3.19 -13.97 -6.90
N LEU A 157 -3.85 -13.22 -6.00
CA LEU A 157 -5.18 -12.66 -6.26
C LEU A 157 -5.16 -11.55 -7.32
N THR A 158 -4.07 -10.80 -7.43
CA THR A 158 -3.94 -9.71 -8.40
C THR A 158 -3.47 -10.25 -9.75
N PHE A 159 -2.37 -11.02 -9.76
CA PHE A 159 -1.77 -11.51 -10.99
C PHE A 159 -2.47 -12.75 -11.55
N GLY A 160 -3.07 -13.58 -10.70
CA GLY A 160 -3.85 -14.75 -11.12
C GLY A 160 -5.20 -14.39 -11.74
N LEU A 161 -5.73 -13.19 -11.47
CA LEU A 161 -6.96 -12.66 -12.06
C LEU A 161 -6.68 -11.59 -13.13
N LEU A 162 -5.41 -11.34 -13.45
CA LEU A 162 -5.01 -10.35 -14.43
C LEU A 162 -5.61 -10.71 -15.81
N GLY A 163 -6.30 -9.75 -16.43
CA GLY A 163 -7.03 -9.96 -17.68
C GLY A 163 -8.49 -10.38 -17.52
N MET A 164 -8.93 -10.80 -16.33
CA MET A 164 -10.34 -11.08 -16.03
C MET A 164 -11.08 -9.87 -15.46
N LEU A 165 -10.37 -9.07 -14.66
CA LEU A 165 -10.92 -7.88 -14.00
C LEU A 165 -10.07 -6.64 -14.31
N PRO A 166 -10.65 -5.43 -14.26
CA PRO A 166 -9.87 -4.19 -14.21
C PRO A 166 -8.96 -4.16 -12.98
N ILE A 167 -7.78 -3.54 -13.08
CA ILE A 167 -6.80 -3.44 -11.98
C ILE A 167 -7.42 -2.85 -10.69
N VAL A 168 -8.33 -1.87 -10.83
CA VAL A 168 -9.06 -1.25 -9.71
C VAL A 168 -9.99 -2.21 -8.96
N CYS A 169 -10.44 -3.27 -9.62
CA CYS A 169 -11.35 -4.26 -9.06
C CYS A 169 -10.61 -5.49 -8.54
N MET A 170 -9.26 -5.51 -8.56
CA MET A 170 -8.49 -6.65 -8.11
C MET A 170 -8.59 -6.82 -6.60
N PRO A 171 -9.07 -7.98 -6.11
CA PRO A 171 -9.26 -8.20 -4.67
C PRO A 171 -7.94 -8.20 -3.89
N GLY A 172 -6.81 -8.47 -4.55
CA GLY A 172 -5.50 -8.50 -3.91
C GLY A 172 -5.10 -7.17 -3.26
N PHE A 173 -5.29 -6.03 -3.95
CA PHE A 173 -4.97 -4.71 -3.38
C PHE A 173 -5.87 -4.35 -2.19
N LEU A 174 -7.15 -4.75 -2.24
CA LEU A 174 -8.09 -4.53 -1.15
C LEU A 174 -7.64 -5.32 0.08
N LEU A 175 -7.33 -6.60 -0.11
CA LEU A 175 -6.86 -7.47 0.95
C LEU A 175 -5.54 -6.96 1.56
N PHE A 176 -4.59 -6.55 0.72
CA PHE A 176 -3.33 -5.95 1.16
C PHE A 176 -3.59 -4.73 2.05
N SER A 177 -4.46 -3.83 1.58
CA SER A 177 -4.78 -2.59 2.28
C SER A 177 -5.52 -2.84 3.60
N LEU A 178 -6.37 -3.87 3.67
CA LEU A 178 -7.07 -4.27 4.89
C LEU A 178 -6.11 -4.87 5.93
N ILE A 179 -5.25 -5.80 5.52
CA ILE A 179 -4.29 -6.46 6.43
C ILE A 179 -3.30 -5.43 6.98
N THR A 180 -2.70 -4.61 6.12
CA THR A 180 -1.79 -3.54 6.56
C THR A 180 -2.53 -2.47 7.37
N GLY A 181 -3.76 -2.13 7.01
CA GLY A 181 -4.61 -1.21 7.76
C GLY A 181 -4.86 -1.69 9.19
N TRP A 182 -5.23 -2.96 9.35
CA TRP A 182 -5.42 -3.57 10.66
C TRP A 182 -4.11 -3.57 11.47
N ALA A 183 -3.00 -3.95 10.85
CA ALA A 183 -1.68 -3.98 11.49
C ALA A 183 -1.23 -2.59 11.96
N ILE A 184 -1.33 -1.55 11.12
CA ILE A 184 -0.97 -0.18 11.55
C ILE A 184 -1.92 0.31 12.66
N GLY A 185 -3.17 -0.13 12.63
CA GLY A 185 -4.16 0.11 13.66
C GLY A 185 -3.85 -0.51 15.02
N TRP A 186 -3.10 -1.62 15.03
CA TRP A 186 -2.56 -2.25 16.22
C TRP A 186 -1.26 -1.57 16.65
N VAL A 187 -0.33 -1.33 15.71
CA VAL A 187 0.95 -0.62 15.94
C VAL A 187 0.74 0.74 16.59
N ARG A 188 -0.24 1.53 16.13
CA ARG A 188 -0.53 2.87 16.71
C ARG A 188 -0.94 2.82 18.19
N ARG A 189 -1.43 1.67 18.68
CA ARG A 189 -1.83 1.48 20.08
C ARG A 189 -0.64 1.14 20.97
N GLN A 190 0.50 0.77 20.39
CA GLN A 190 1.72 0.52 21.13
C GLN A 190 2.33 1.84 21.63
N PRO A 191 2.85 1.89 22.87
CA PRO A 191 3.49 3.07 23.42
C PRO A 191 4.75 3.42 22.61
N LEU A 192 5.13 4.69 22.62
CA LEU A 192 6.42 5.10 22.10
C LEU A 192 7.49 4.59 23.05
N GLU A 193 8.45 3.82 22.54
CA GLU A 193 9.65 3.52 23.31
C GLU A 193 10.48 4.81 23.39
N LYS A 194 10.92 5.15 24.61
CA LYS A 194 11.89 6.24 24.78
C LYS A 194 13.16 5.79 24.07
N SER A 195 13.55 6.48 23.01
CA SER A 195 14.85 6.23 22.39
C SER A 195 15.93 6.38 23.46
N PRO A 196 16.85 5.40 23.58
CA PRO A 196 17.94 5.45 24.55
C PRO A 196 18.85 6.67 24.33
#